data_AF-A0A6Y2Z9S4-F1
#
_entry.id   AF-A0A6Y2Z9S4-F1
#
_cell.length_a   1.000
_cell.length_b   1.000
_cell.length_c   1.000
_cell.angle_alpha   90.00
_cell.angle_beta   90.00
_cell.angle_gamma   90.00
#
_symmetry.space_group_name_H-M   'P 1'
#
loop_
_entity.id
_entity.type
_entity.pdbx_description
1 polymer ?
#
loop_
_entity_poly.entity_id
_entity_poly.type
_entity_poly.pdbx_seq_one_letter_code
_entity_poly.pdbx_strand_id
1 'polypeptide(L)'
;TPNQAVPALSLYSGNHWSTAKEILNSTRNLELWIISAGMGFLNSRDRVPSYEATFHQVPFRHDLWWKAITKSLGKHNRCATISQLMQSSPNDEYLIAASPVYIAAVQNDILKGIESLTHPLTQLTIVTSGAYAGPLEEYLIKSSSRMMKELECNMVCLNIKLAQYILKSGSR
;
A
#
# COMPACT_ATOMS: atom_id res chain seq x y z
N THR A 1 8.83 4.66 29.36
CA THR A 1 9.64 5.54 28.49
C THR A 1 8.72 6.18 27.48
N PRO A 2 8.92 7.46 27.11
CA PRO A 2 8.11 8.08 26.07
C PRO A 2 8.22 7.24 24.79
N ASN A 3 7.10 7.04 24.10
CA ASN A 3 6.96 6.15 22.94
C ASN A 3 7.96 6.56 21.84
N GLN A 4 9.14 5.93 21.82
CA GLN A 4 10.24 6.35 20.95
C GLN A 4 9.88 6.08 19.50
N ALA A 5 9.93 7.11 18.65
CA ALA A 5 9.62 6.97 17.24
C ALA A 5 10.69 6.11 16.54
N VAL A 6 10.25 5.00 15.94
CA VAL A 6 11.08 4.06 15.18
C VAL A 6 10.74 4.14 13.69
N PRO A 7 11.63 3.75 12.78
CA PRO A 7 11.26 3.63 11.37
C PRO A 7 10.02 2.76 11.19
N ALA A 8 9.11 3.16 10.30
CA ALA A 8 7.91 2.38 9.99
C ALA A 8 8.27 0.95 9.55
N LEU A 9 9.44 0.75 8.91
CA LEU A 9 10.03 -0.55 8.58
C LEU A 9 10.09 -1.51 9.78
N SER A 10 10.38 -0.97 10.96
CA SER A 10 10.58 -1.70 12.22
C SER A 10 9.31 -1.81 13.07
N LEU A 11 8.28 -1.02 12.77
CA LEU A 11 7.06 -0.99 13.58
C LEU A 11 6.14 -2.17 13.29
N TYR A 12 5.87 -2.47 12.01
CA TYR A 12 4.93 -3.53 11.65
C TYR A 12 5.58 -4.92 11.74
N SER A 13 4.75 -5.95 11.85
CA SER A 13 5.18 -7.35 11.96
C SER A 13 4.15 -8.30 11.33
N GLY A 14 4.44 -9.61 11.35
CA GLY A 14 3.59 -10.64 10.77
C GLY A 14 3.92 -11.00 9.32
N ASN A 15 3.29 -12.07 8.81
CA ASN A 15 3.67 -12.70 7.53
C ASN A 15 3.55 -11.76 6.32
N HIS A 16 2.52 -10.92 6.29
CA HIS A 16 2.36 -9.92 5.25
C HIS A 16 3.56 -8.96 5.23
N TRP A 17 3.94 -8.45 6.41
CA TRP A 17 5.05 -7.51 6.53
C TRP A 17 6.43 -8.15 6.29
N SER A 18 6.63 -9.37 6.77
CA SER A 18 7.86 -10.14 6.47
C SER A 18 8.06 -10.30 4.96
N THR A 19 6.98 -10.55 4.21
CA THR A 19 7.05 -10.62 2.73
C THR A 19 7.39 -9.25 2.13
N ALA A 20 6.79 -8.16 2.61
CA ALA A 20 7.13 -6.80 2.13
C ALA A 20 8.62 -6.46 2.36
N LYS A 21 9.19 -6.85 3.51
CA LYS A 21 10.62 -6.69 3.79
C LYS A 21 11.50 -7.55 2.87
N GLU A 22 11.09 -8.77 2.56
CA GLU A 22 11.79 -9.63 1.60
C GLU A 22 11.83 -9.01 0.21
N ILE A 23 10.70 -8.49 -0.27
CA ILE A 23 10.60 -7.76 -1.55
C ILE A 23 11.56 -6.56 -1.52
N LEU A 24 11.49 -5.71 -0.49
CA LEU A 24 12.35 -4.53 -0.36
C LEU A 24 13.85 -4.88 -0.39
N ASN A 25 14.23 -6.00 0.22
CA ASN A 25 15.63 -6.44 0.26
C ASN A 25 16.10 -7.11 -1.04
N SER A 26 15.19 -7.66 -1.84
CA SER A 26 15.53 -8.44 -3.05
C SER A 26 15.34 -7.67 -4.35
N THR A 27 14.58 -6.57 -4.34
CA THR A 27 14.30 -5.75 -5.52
C THR A 27 15.15 -4.48 -5.50
N ARG A 28 15.97 -4.28 -6.54
CA ARG A 28 16.75 -3.05 -6.70
C ARG A 28 15.84 -1.86 -6.99
N ASN A 29 16.22 -0.68 -6.52
CA ASN A 29 15.52 0.59 -6.76
C ASN A 29 14.06 0.61 -6.29
N LEU A 30 13.70 -0.20 -5.29
CA LEU A 30 12.36 -0.20 -4.71
C LEU A 30 12.26 0.73 -3.50
N GLU A 31 11.20 1.52 -3.45
CA GLU A 31 10.73 2.17 -2.23
C GLU A 31 9.50 1.46 -1.66
N LEU A 32 9.49 1.24 -0.34
CA LEU A 32 8.36 0.65 0.37
C LEU A 32 7.53 1.74 1.06
N TRP A 33 6.26 1.80 0.70
CA TRP A 33 5.25 2.71 1.26
C TRP A 33 4.13 1.94 1.95
N ILE A 34 3.48 2.56 2.94
CA ILE A 34 2.46 1.95 3.79
C ILE A 34 1.20 2.81 3.82
N ILE A 35 0.06 2.17 3.58
CA ILE A 35 -1.27 2.73 3.84
C ILE A 35 -1.61 2.45 5.31
N SER A 36 -1.44 3.45 6.18
CA SER A 36 -1.75 3.33 7.61
C SER A 36 -3.10 3.97 7.95
N ALA A 37 -3.96 3.21 8.62
CA ALA A 37 -5.20 3.73 9.17
C ALA A 37 -5.00 4.71 10.34
N GLY A 38 -3.83 4.71 11.00
CA GLY A 38 -3.54 5.59 12.14
C GLY A 38 -2.65 6.78 11.80
N MET A 39 -1.79 6.64 10.79
CA MET A 39 -0.71 7.58 10.49
C MET A 39 -0.74 8.11 9.05
N GLY A 40 -1.73 7.72 8.24
CA GLY A 40 -1.85 8.13 6.85
C GLY A 40 -0.86 7.41 5.93
N PHE A 41 -0.27 8.15 5.00
CA PHE A 41 0.68 7.60 4.04
C PHE A 41 2.11 7.70 4.57
N LEU A 42 2.82 6.58 4.65
CA LEU A 42 4.15 6.50 5.23
C LEU A 42 5.14 5.88 4.26
N ASN A 43 6.36 6.41 4.23
CA ASN A 43 7.51 5.68 3.71
C ASN A 43 8.05 4.75 4.81
N SER A 44 8.65 3.62 4.43
CA SER A 44 9.29 2.69 5.38
C SER A 44 10.36 3.34 6.28
N ARG A 45 10.93 4.48 5.87
CA ARG A 45 11.93 5.24 6.63
C ARG A 45 11.34 6.32 7.54
N ASP A 46 10.04 6.60 7.47
CA ASP A 46 9.40 7.60 8.33
C ASP A 46 9.41 7.13 9.79
N ARG A 47 9.70 8.05 10.72
CA ARG A 47 9.75 7.72 12.15
C ARG A 47 8.37 7.88 12.76
N VAL A 48 7.83 6.79 13.29
CA VAL A 48 6.47 6.69 13.82
C VAL A 48 6.49 6.17 15.26
N PRO A 49 5.66 6.72 16.16
CA PRO A 49 5.46 6.14 17.49
C PRO A 49 4.70 4.81 17.37
N SER A 50 4.74 3.97 18.41
CA SER A 50 3.86 2.78 18.46
C SER A 50 2.40 3.19 18.52
N TYR A 51 1.55 2.52 17.75
CA TYR A 51 0.10 2.72 17.74
C TYR A 51 -0.60 1.44 17.28
N GLU A 52 -1.91 1.36 17.48
CA GLU A 52 -2.76 0.31 16.94
C GLU A 52 -3.95 0.98 16.26
N ALA A 53 -4.07 0.79 14.94
CA ALA A 53 -5.20 1.31 14.17
C ALA A 53 -5.41 0.45 12.92
N THR A 54 -6.66 0.13 12.62
CA THR A 54 -7.09 -0.56 11.39
C THR A 54 -8.38 0.07 10.90
N PHE A 55 -8.59 0.10 9.58
CA PHE A 55 -9.83 0.65 9.02
C PHE A 55 -11.08 -0.07 9.55
N HIS A 56 -11.01 -1.37 9.87
CA HIS A 56 -12.14 -2.10 10.46
C HIS A 56 -12.61 -1.56 11.83
N GLN A 57 -11.76 -0.81 12.55
CA GLN A 57 -12.08 -0.21 13.84
C GLN A 57 -12.50 1.26 13.72
N VAL A 58 -12.43 1.85 12.53
CA VAL A 58 -12.82 3.25 12.29
C VAL A 58 -14.34 3.32 12.08
N PRO A 59 -15.11 4.02 12.94
CA PRO A 59 -16.58 4.03 12.85
C PRO A 59 -17.12 4.99 11.78
N PHE A 60 -16.24 5.69 11.07
CA PHE A 60 -16.58 6.68 10.05
C PHE A 60 -16.24 6.15 8.66
N ARG A 61 -16.75 6.84 7.64
CA ARG A 61 -16.37 6.63 6.24
C ARG A 61 -14.85 6.62 6.05
N HIS A 62 -14.29 5.50 5.62
CA HIS A 62 -12.84 5.30 5.53
C HIS A 62 -12.16 6.28 4.55
N ASP A 63 -12.84 6.69 3.48
CA ASP A 63 -12.35 7.67 2.51
C ASP A 63 -12.21 9.06 3.12
N LEU A 64 -13.19 9.47 3.95
CA LEU A 64 -13.13 10.72 4.69
C LEU A 64 -12.07 10.67 5.80
N TRP A 65 -11.94 9.51 6.47
CA TRP A 65 -10.89 9.28 7.45
C TRP A 65 -9.50 9.39 6.82
N TRP A 66 -9.26 8.69 5.70
CA TRP A 66 -8.00 8.79 4.93
C TRP A 66 -7.66 10.24 4.59
N LYS A 67 -8.64 10.99 4.06
CA LYS A 67 -8.47 12.42 3.73
C LYS A 67 -8.12 13.26 4.97
N ALA A 68 -8.74 13.00 6.10
CA ALA A 68 -8.48 13.75 7.34
C ALA A 68 -7.08 13.45 7.91
N ILE A 69 -6.70 12.17 7.99
CA ILE A 69 -5.41 11.78 8.57
C ILE A 69 -4.22 12.21 7.72
N THR A 70 -4.31 12.09 6.39
CA THR A 70 -3.26 12.53 5.47
C THR A 70 -3.11 14.06 5.48
N LYS A 71 -4.22 14.81 5.58
CA LYS A 71 -4.17 16.27 5.75
C LYS A 71 -3.52 16.68 7.08
N SER A 72 -3.81 15.96 8.16
CA SER A 72 -3.33 16.31 9.50
C SER A 72 -1.87 15.92 9.73
N LEU A 73 -1.53 14.66 9.41
CA LEU A 73 -0.26 14.03 9.75
C LEU A 73 0.72 13.98 8.57
N GLY A 74 0.23 13.98 7.33
CA GLY A 74 1.07 13.81 6.13
C GLY A 74 2.16 14.86 5.96
N LYS A 75 1.98 16.07 6.54
CA LYS A 75 2.98 17.14 6.54
C LYS A 75 4.28 16.79 7.29
N HIS A 76 4.25 15.76 8.13
CA HIS A 76 5.41 15.29 8.89
C HIS A 76 6.10 14.07 8.25
N ASN A 77 5.48 13.50 7.22
CA ASN A 77 5.97 12.33 6.51
C ASN A 77 6.75 12.75 5.26
N ARG A 78 7.50 11.83 4.65
CA ARG A 78 8.22 12.10 3.40
C ARG A 78 7.30 12.50 2.24
N CYS A 79 6.08 11.97 2.23
CA CYS A 79 5.03 12.34 1.29
C CYS A 79 3.69 12.27 2.02
N ALA A 80 2.78 13.22 1.74
CA ALA A 80 1.52 13.29 2.47
C ALA A 80 0.46 12.30 1.95
N THR A 81 0.48 11.98 0.66
CA THR A 81 -0.56 11.19 -0.03
C THR A 81 0.00 10.36 -1.18
N ILE A 82 -0.78 9.38 -1.65
CA ILE A 82 -0.43 8.59 -2.84
C ILE A 82 -0.43 9.50 -4.07
N SER A 83 -1.42 10.40 -4.19
CA SER A 83 -1.49 11.36 -5.29
C SER A 83 -0.26 12.26 -5.39
N GLN A 84 0.25 12.74 -4.25
CA GLN A 84 1.45 13.59 -4.24
C GLN A 84 2.70 12.80 -4.65
N LEU A 85 2.80 11.52 -4.27
CA LEU A 85 3.90 10.66 -4.70
C LEU A 85 3.89 10.47 -6.21
N MET A 86 2.73 10.08 -6.77
CA MET A 86 2.55 9.91 -8.22
C MET A 86 2.80 11.20 -9.00
N GLN A 87 2.38 12.35 -8.45
CA GLN A 87 2.66 13.64 -9.06
C GLN A 87 4.14 14.02 -9.05
N SER A 88 4.87 13.67 -7.99
CA SER A 88 6.28 14.02 -7.84
C SER A 88 7.19 13.10 -8.66
N SER A 89 6.73 11.88 -8.95
CA SER A 89 7.44 10.88 -9.75
C SER A 89 6.55 10.32 -10.87
N PRO A 90 6.11 11.13 -11.84
CA PRO A 90 5.11 10.72 -12.83
C PRO A 90 5.55 9.60 -13.79
N ASN A 91 6.84 9.26 -13.79
CA ASN A 91 7.45 8.22 -14.63
C ASN A 91 7.79 6.93 -13.87
N ASP A 92 7.57 6.87 -12.56
CA ASP A 92 7.83 5.68 -11.77
C ASP A 92 6.72 4.62 -11.97
N GLU A 93 7.03 3.37 -11.61
CA GLU A 93 6.06 2.28 -11.55
C GLU A 93 5.58 2.07 -10.11
N TYR A 94 4.29 1.75 -9.96
CA TYR A 94 3.59 1.64 -8.70
C TYR A 94 2.90 0.29 -8.61
N LEU A 95 3.26 -0.48 -7.58
CA LEU A 95 2.56 -1.70 -7.20
C LEU A 95 1.94 -1.53 -5.81
N ILE A 96 0.61 -1.57 -5.73
CA ILE A 96 -0.13 -1.45 -4.47
C ILE A 96 -0.74 -2.81 -4.12
N ALA A 97 -0.27 -3.42 -3.03
CA ALA A 97 -0.84 -4.67 -2.52
C ALA A 97 -1.55 -4.41 -1.18
N ALA A 98 -2.89 -4.47 -1.18
CA ALA A 98 -3.67 -4.26 0.04
C ALA A 98 -5.02 -4.99 -0.04
N SER A 99 -5.70 -5.14 1.10
CA SER A 99 -7.04 -5.74 1.12
C SER A 99 -8.10 -4.77 0.58
N PRO A 100 -9.29 -5.26 0.17
CA PRO A 100 -10.36 -4.43 -0.39
C PRO A 100 -10.72 -3.21 0.44
N VAL A 101 -10.75 -3.34 1.77
CA VAL A 101 -11.08 -2.23 2.67
C VAL A 101 -10.02 -1.12 2.63
N TYR A 102 -8.74 -1.47 2.47
CA TYR A 102 -7.66 -0.50 2.35
C TYR A 102 -7.67 0.17 0.98
N ILE A 103 -7.88 -0.59 -0.11
CA ILE A 103 -8.00 -0.02 -1.46
C ILE A 103 -9.19 0.94 -1.54
N ALA A 104 -10.35 0.55 -1.00
CA ALA A 104 -11.53 1.41 -0.96
C ALA A 104 -11.30 2.69 -0.15
N ALA A 105 -10.57 2.60 0.98
CA ALA A 105 -10.27 3.75 1.83
C ALA A 105 -9.42 4.81 1.10
N VAL A 106 -8.47 4.38 0.26
CA VAL A 106 -7.55 5.30 -0.44
C VAL A 106 -7.94 5.56 -1.90
N GLN A 107 -9.05 4.99 -2.37
CA GLN A 107 -9.45 4.98 -3.77
C GLN A 107 -9.39 6.37 -4.44
N ASN A 108 -9.97 7.38 -3.80
CA ASN A 108 -10.00 8.74 -4.35
C ASN A 108 -8.61 9.38 -4.43
N ASP A 109 -7.69 8.97 -3.55
CA ASP A 109 -6.31 9.44 -3.56
C ASP A 109 -5.50 8.78 -4.69
N ILE A 110 -5.73 7.48 -4.93
CA ILE A 110 -5.15 6.77 -6.09
C ILE A 110 -5.66 7.38 -7.40
N LEU A 111 -6.98 7.58 -7.55
CA LEU A 111 -7.58 8.15 -8.75
C LEU A 111 -6.99 9.52 -9.09
N LYS A 112 -6.80 10.38 -8.08
CA LYS A 112 -6.16 11.67 -8.26
C LYS A 112 -4.69 11.54 -8.67
N GLY A 113 -3.98 10.53 -8.16
CA GLY A 113 -2.59 10.26 -8.55
C GLY A 113 -2.44 9.79 -9.99
N ILE A 114 -3.36 8.92 -10.44
CA ILE A 114 -3.43 8.41 -11.81
C ILE A 114 -3.44 9.54 -12.85
N GLU A 115 -4.14 10.65 -12.56
CA GLU A 115 -4.18 11.84 -13.44
C GLU A 115 -2.80 12.46 -13.72
N SER A 116 -1.79 12.16 -12.89
CA SER A 116 -0.43 12.69 -13.04
C SER A 116 0.54 11.72 -13.74
N LEU A 117 0.15 10.46 -13.95
CA LEU A 117 1.04 9.45 -14.55
C LEU A 117 1.07 9.57 -16.08
N THR A 118 2.24 9.35 -16.67
CA THR A 118 2.45 9.45 -18.12
C THR A 118 1.70 8.35 -18.90
N HIS A 119 1.73 7.12 -18.38
CA HIS A 119 1.13 5.90 -18.93
C HIS A 119 0.50 5.05 -17.81
N PRO A 120 -0.65 5.47 -17.24
CA PRO A 120 -1.18 4.86 -16.03
C PRO A 120 -1.40 3.34 -16.09
N LEU A 121 -1.86 2.83 -17.24
CA LEU A 121 -2.14 1.40 -17.44
C LEU A 121 -0.89 0.51 -17.38
N THR A 122 0.29 1.05 -17.68
CA THR A 122 1.56 0.31 -17.57
C THR A 122 2.31 0.63 -16.29
N GLN A 123 2.02 1.78 -15.66
CA GLN A 123 2.69 2.25 -14.46
C GLN A 123 2.01 1.84 -13.16
N LEU A 124 0.72 1.50 -13.16
CA LEU A 124 -0.01 1.16 -11.94
C LEU A 124 -0.57 -0.25 -12.00
N THR A 125 -0.17 -1.07 -11.02
CA THR A 125 -0.77 -2.37 -10.73
C THR A 125 -1.29 -2.39 -9.30
N ILE A 126 -2.54 -2.81 -9.11
CA ILE A 126 -3.16 -2.94 -7.78
C ILE A 126 -3.51 -4.41 -7.54
N VAL A 127 -2.89 -5.01 -6.53
CA VAL A 127 -3.16 -6.37 -6.10
C VAL A 127 -4.12 -6.36 -4.91
N THR A 128 -5.34 -6.85 -5.13
CA THR A 128 -6.40 -6.97 -4.11
C THR A 128 -7.25 -8.21 -4.38
N SER A 129 -8.14 -8.59 -3.47
CA SER A 129 -9.04 -9.72 -3.72
C SER A 129 -10.26 -9.30 -4.54
N GLY A 130 -10.95 -10.28 -5.13
CA GLY A 130 -12.16 -10.04 -5.92
C GLY A 130 -13.37 -9.47 -5.15
N ALA A 131 -13.25 -9.23 -3.84
CA ALA A 131 -14.27 -8.54 -3.06
C ALA A 131 -14.21 -7.01 -3.22
N TYR A 132 -13.14 -6.45 -3.78
CA TYR A 132 -13.15 -5.05 -4.21
C TYR A 132 -13.89 -4.92 -5.55
N ALA A 133 -14.76 -3.91 -5.62
CA ALA A 133 -15.42 -3.46 -6.84
C ALA A 133 -15.45 -1.92 -6.82
N GLY A 134 -15.01 -1.27 -7.89
CA GLY A 134 -14.91 0.18 -7.94
C GLY A 134 -14.26 0.74 -9.20
N PRO A 135 -13.97 2.05 -9.26
CA PRO A 135 -13.39 2.71 -10.42
C PRO A 135 -11.94 2.30 -10.74
N LEU A 136 -11.27 1.52 -9.88
CA LEU A 136 -9.89 1.07 -10.10
C LEU A 136 -9.79 -0.27 -10.85
N GLU A 137 -10.91 -0.82 -11.32
CA GLU A 137 -10.99 -2.17 -11.92
C GLU A 137 -9.99 -2.44 -13.03
N GLU A 138 -9.70 -1.45 -13.88
CA GLU A 138 -8.75 -1.60 -15.01
C GLU A 138 -7.29 -1.77 -14.56
N TYR A 139 -6.96 -1.42 -13.31
CA TYR A 139 -5.61 -1.53 -12.73
C TYR A 139 -5.45 -2.78 -11.86
N LEU A 140 -6.49 -3.60 -11.70
CA LEU A 140 -6.48 -4.68 -10.72
C LEU A 140 -5.89 -5.97 -11.27
N ILE A 141 -5.05 -6.59 -10.45
CA ILE A 141 -4.80 -8.03 -10.48
C ILE A 141 -5.49 -8.64 -9.26
N LYS A 142 -6.58 -9.38 -9.52
CA LYS A 142 -7.42 -9.97 -8.47
C LYS A 142 -6.81 -11.26 -7.94
N SER A 143 -6.49 -11.27 -6.66
CA SER A 143 -6.09 -12.48 -5.94
C SER A 143 -7.28 -13.41 -5.71
N SER A 144 -7.00 -14.71 -5.68
CA SER A 144 -7.97 -15.76 -5.42
C SER A 144 -7.41 -16.77 -4.43
N SER A 145 -8.25 -17.31 -3.55
CA SER A 145 -7.86 -18.37 -2.61
C SER A 145 -7.25 -19.59 -3.29
N ARG A 146 -7.59 -19.83 -4.57
CA ARG A 146 -7.01 -20.90 -5.39
C ARG A 146 -5.49 -20.76 -5.61
N MET A 147 -4.97 -19.54 -5.55
CA MET A 147 -3.54 -19.25 -5.73
C MET A 147 -2.71 -19.54 -4.48
N MET A 148 -3.33 -19.75 -3.31
CA MET A 148 -2.60 -19.92 -2.05
C MET A 148 -1.63 -21.12 -2.07
N LYS A 149 -2.03 -22.21 -2.74
CA LYS A 149 -1.19 -23.41 -2.86
C LYS A 149 0.04 -23.13 -3.71
N GLU A 150 -0.12 -22.43 -4.83
CA GLU A 150 0.97 -22.09 -5.75
C GLU A 150 1.92 -21.04 -5.15
N LEU A 151 1.36 -20.07 -4.41
CA LEU A 151 2.11 -19.00 -3.76
C LEU A 151 2.62 -19.36 -2.36
N GLU A 152 2.40 -20.60 -1.92
CA GLU A 152 2.76 -21.13 -0.60
C GLU A 152 2.42 -20.17 0.56
N CYS A 153 1.18 -19.68 0.56
CA CYS A 153 0.75 -18.61 1.45
C CYS A 153 -0.64 -18.86 2.06
N ASN A 154 -1.01 -18.00 3.01
CA ASN A 154 -2.37 -17.97 3.57
C ASN A 154 -3.11 -16.71 3.09
N MET A 155 -4.40 -16.62 3.41
CA MET A 155 -5.24 -15.49 2.98
C MET A 155 -4.74 -14.13 3.46
N VAL A 156 -4.04 -14.05 4.60
CA VAL A 156 -3.54 -12.80 5.18
C VAL A 156 -2.41 -12.20 4.34
N CYS A 157 -1.53 -13.04 3.78
CA CYS A 157 -0.41 -12.59 2.95
C CYS A 157 -0.61 -12.80 1.45
N LEU A 158 -1.77 -13.28 1.00
CA LEU A 158 -2.04 -13.60 -0.40
C LEU A 158 -1.77 -12.42 -1.34
N ASN A 159 -2.25 -11.22 -1.02
CA ASN A 159 -2.07 -10.05 -1.90
C ASN A 159 -0.58 -9.66 -2.03
N ILE A 160 0.17 -9.66 -0.93
CA ILE A 160 1.61 -9.31 -0.98
C ILE A 160 2.45 -10.43 -1.61
N LYS A 161 2.03 -11.69 -1.51
CA LYS A 161 2.70 -12.82 -2.19
C LYS A 161 2.46 -12.80 -3.69
N LEU A 162 1.26 -12.44 -4.13
CA LEU A 162 1.00 -12.23 -5.55
C LEU A 162 1.77 -11.02 -6.09
N ALA A 163 1.87 -9.93 -5.33
CA ALA A 163 2.76 -8.81 -5.65
C ALA A 163 4.23 -9.23 -5.79
N GLN A 164 4.74 -10.04 -4.86
CA GLN A 164 6.08 -10.59 -4.93
C GLN A 164 6.30 -11.42 -6.21
N TYR A 165 5.31 -12.24 -6.58
CA TYR A 165 5.36 -13.04 -7.80
C TYR A 165 5.42 -12.17 -9.07
N ILE A 166 4.60 -11.12 -9.14
CA ILE A 166 4.59 -10.17 -10.25
C ILE A 166 5.95 -9.49 -10.41
N LEU A 167 6.52 -8.96 -9.33
CA LEU A 167 7.83 -8.30 -9.35
C LEU A 167 8.95 -9.26 -9.81
N LYS A 168 8.93 -10.51 -9.35
CA LYS A 168 9.90 -11.53 -9.76
C LYS A 168 9.74 -11.92 -11.24
N SER A 169 8.52 -11.88 -11.77
CA SER A 169 8.22 -12.26 -13.15
C SER A 169 8.52 -11.15 -14.16
N GLY A 170 8.36 -9.88 -13.75
CA GLY A 170 8.67 -8.69 -14.56
C GLY A 170 10.14 -8.28 -14.57
N SER A 171 10.95 -8.78 -13.64
CA SER A 171 12.40 -8.48 -13.55
C SER A 171 13.26 -9.27 -14.56
N ARG A 172 12.72 -9.60 -15.75
CA ARG A 172 13.44 -10.31 -16.82
C ARG A 172 14.00 -9.34 -17.86
#